data_AF-A0A938M5K4-F1
#
_entry.id   AF-A0A938M5K4-F1
#
_cell.length_a   1.000
_cell.length_b   1.000
_cell.length_c   1.000
_cell.angle_alpha   90.00
_cell.angle_beta   90.00
_cell.angle_gamma   90.00
#
_symmetry.space_group_name_H-M   'P 1'
#
loop_
_entity.id
_entity.type
_entity.pdbx_description
1 polymer ?
#
loop_
_entity_poly.entity_id
_entity_poly.type
_entity_poly.pdbx_seq_one_letter_code
_entity_poly.pdbx_strand_id
1 'polypeptide(L)'
;MITTKQAKAVLPAMRAAVAALHEVWEKCREVERAIGHDLDGLEGVIQDMAAGLDDPESIDVAYIRDAINAQAGELVAEADACPKCHERRVDNLLWQKDGVHVKCATCGKRYTPPTK
;
A
#
# COMPACT_ATOMS: atom_id res chain seq x y z
N MET A 1 26.25 -11.84 -10.59
CA MET A 1 26.56 -11.15 -9.31
C MET A 1 27.24 -9.83 -9.66
N ILE A 2 26.67 -8.68 -9.25
CA ILE A 2 27.31 -7.38 -9.48
C ILE A 2 28.46 -7.19 -8.49
N THR A 3 29.55 -6.59 -8.93
CA THR A 3 30.72 -6.32 -8.09
C THR A 3 30.46 -5.10 -7.19
N THR A 4 31.17 -5.01 -6.06
CA THR A 4 31.10 -3.86 -5.13
C THR A 4 31.41 -2.53 -5.83
N LYS A 5 32.29 -2.53 -6.83
CA LYS A 5 32.60 -1.36 -7.65
C LYS A 5 31.41 -0.93 -8.52
N GLN A 6 30.70 -1.89 -9.11
CA GLN A 6 29.50 -1.64 -9.91
C GLN A 6 28.34 -1.14 -9.03
N ALA A 7 28.18 -1.69 -7.81
CA ALA A 7 27.18 -1.22 -6.85
C ALA A 7 27.43 0.24 -6.40
N LYS A 8 28.68 0.60 -6.10
CA LYS A 8 29.05 1.99 -5.75
C LYS A 8 28.81 2.99 -6.89
N ALA A 9 28.94 2.55 -8.14
CA ALA A 9 28.74 3.42 -9.30
C ALA A 9 27.26 3.79 -9.53
N VAL A 10 26.31 2.92 -9.15
CA VAL A 10 24.86 3.16 -9.34
C VAL A 10 24.18 3.82 -8.14
N LEU A 11 24.81 3.79 -6.96
CA LEU A 11 24.32 4.36 -5.71
C LEU A 11 23.85 5.83 -5.83
N PRO A 12 24.60 6.75 -6.48
CA PRO A 12 24.17 8.13 -6.66
C PRO A 12 22.89 8.25 -7.51
N ALA A 13 22.77 7.46 -8.57
CA ALA A 13 21.59 7.46 -9.44
C ALA A 13 20.36 6.89 -8.72
N MET A 14 20.54 5.85 -7.89
CA MET A 14 19.47 5.32 -7.04
C MET A 14 19.01 6.35 -6.01
N ARG A 15 19.93 7.06 -5.35
CA ARG A 15 19.57 8.15 -4.41
C ARG A 15 18.78 9.26 -5.09
N ALA A 16 19.20 9.68 -6.28
CA ALA A 16 18.48 10.68 -7.05
C ALA A 16 17.08 10.20 -7.46
N ALA A 17 16.94 8.93 -7.86
CA ALA A 17 15.64 8.34 -8.20
C ALA A 17 14.69 8.28 -6.99
N VAL A 18 15.21 7.92 -5.81
CA VAL A 18 14.42 7.91 -4.57
C VAL A 18 13.98 9.32 -4.18
N ALA A 19 14.86 10.32 -4.27
CA ALA A 19 14.51 11.71 -4.01
C ALA A 19 13.41 12.23 -4.97
N ALA A 20 13.51 11.91 -6.26
CA ALA A 20 12.50 12.28 -7.25
C ALA A 20 11.14 11.61 -6.98
N LEU A 21 11.14 10.35 -6.56
CA LEU A 21 9.92 9.64 -6.16
C LEU A 21 9.27 10.28 -4.93
N HIS A 22 10.07 10.72 -3.96
CA HIS A 22 9.59 11.43 -2.78
C HIS A 22 8.93 12.77 -3.14
N GLU A 23 9.51 13.56 -4.05
CA GLU A 23 8.89 14.80 -4.52
C GLU A 23 7.55 14.58 -5.23
N VAL A 24 7.45 13.52 -6.05
CA VAL A 24 6.19 13.18 -6.73
C VAL A 24 5.12 12.78 -5.71
N TRP A 25 5.51 12.03 -4.68
CA TRP A 25 4.61 11.61 -3.61
C TRP A 25 4.07 12.80 -2.79
N GLU A 26 4.90 13.77 -2.42
CA GLU A 26 4.46 14.99 -1.73
C GLU A 26 3.41 15.77 -2.54
N LYS A 27 3.60 15.88 -3.86
CA LYS A 27 2.60 16.51 -4.74
C LYS A 27 1.28 15.75 -4.80
N CYS A 28 1.33 14.41 -4.80
CA CYS A 28 0.12 13.60 -4.70
C CYS A 28 -0.60 13.85 -3.36
N ARG A 29 0.12 13.99 -2.25
CA ARG A 29 -0.44 14.31 -0.91
C ARG A 29 -1.13 15.68 -0.87
N GLU A 30 -0.56 16.69 -1.53
CA GLU A 30 -1.22 18.00 -1.65
C GLU A 30 -2.58 17.89 -2.36
N VAL A 31 -2.65 17.12 -3.45
CA VAL A 31 -3.90 16.84 -4.17
C VAL A 31 -4.87 16.05 -3.30
N GLU A 32 -4.40 15.04 -2.57
CA GLU A 32 -5.21 14.21 -1.66
C GLU A 32 -5.85 15.01 -0.53
N ARG A 33 -5.08 15.89 0.12
CA ARG A 33 -5.61 16.82 1.13
C ARG A 33 -6.66 17.75 0.54
N ALA A 34 -6.48 18.19 -0.71
CA ALA A 34 -7.44 19.04 -1.40
C ALA A 34 -8.75 18.30 -1.75
N ILE A 35 -8.72 16.98 -1.96
CA ILE A 35 -9.91 16.16 -2.28
C ILE A 35 -10.55 15.48 -1.05
N GLY A 36 -9.95 15.60 0.15
CA GLY A 36 -10.51 15.11 1.41
C GLY A 36 -10.48 13.58 1.59
N HIS A 37 -9.55 12.90 0.91
CA HIS A 37 -9.32 11.47 1.09
C HIS A 37 -8.12 11.23 2.01
N ASP A 38 -8.31 10.38 3.02
CA ASP A 38 -7.32 10.04 4.03
C ASP A 38 -6.61 8.72 3.66
N LEU A 39 -5.27 8.76 3.60
CA LEU A 39 -4.37 7.64 3.32
C LEU A 39 -3.39 7.40 4.49
N ASP A 40 -3.84 7.60 5.72
CA ASP A 40 -3.07 7.39 6.97
C ASP A 40 -2.38 6.01 7.14
N GLY A 41 -2.56 5.06 6.20
CA GLY A 41 -1.81 3.80 6.19
C GLY A 41 -0.36 3.90 5.69
N LEU A 42 -0.08 4.74 4.68
CA LEU A 42 1.21 4.69 3.96
C LEU A 42 2.35 5.49 4.60
N GLU A 43 2.03 6.39 5.54
CA GLU A 43 3.00 7.32 6.12
C GLU A 43 4.05 6.62 7.00
N GLY A 44 3.65 5.61 7.77
CA GLY A 44 4.59 4.80 8.57
C GLY A 44 5.58 4.02 7.70
N VAL A 45 5.10 3.44 6.60
CA VAL A 45 5.94 2.64 5.69
C VAL A 45 7.00 3.50 5.01
N ILE A 46 6.66 4.74 4.63
CA ILE A 46 7.59 5.65 3.97
C ILE A 46 8.62 6.21 4.95
N GLN A 47 8.23 6.50 6.19
CA GLN A 47 9.17 6.92 7.25
C GLN A 47 10.17 5.81 7.60
N ASP A 48 9.73 4.56 7.65
CA ASP A 48 10.61 3.40 7.90
C ASP A 48 11.59 3.17 6.73
N MET A 49 11.14 3.36 5.48
CA MET A 49 12.01 3.28 4.30
C MET A 49 13.01 4.45 4.23
N ALA A 50 12.63 5.64 4.69
CA ALA A 50 13.49 6.82 4.73
C ALA A 50 14.58 6.70 5.82
N ALA A 51 14.25 6.16 7.00
CA ALA A 51 15.22 5.89 8.06
C ALA A 51 16.32 4.91 7.64
N GLY A 52 16.01 3.98 6.74
CA GLY A 52 16.96 3.04 6.17
C GLY A 52 18.02 3.63 5.24
N LEU A 53 17.86 4.88 4.77
CA LEU A 53 18.80 5.50 3.82
C LEU A 53 20.11 6.00 4.46
N ASP A 54 20.11 6.22 5.78
CA ASP A 54 21.29 6.67 6.54
C ASP A 54 22.08 5.51 7.20
N ASP A 55 21.41 4.39 7.50
CA ASP A 55 22.04 3.13 7.94
C ASP A 55 21.30 1.90 7.35
N PRO A 56 21.71 1.41 6.18
CA PRO A 56 21.04 0.28 5.54
C PRO A 56 21.20 -1.05 6.29
N GLU A 57 22.10 -1.17 7.27
CA GLU A 57 22.22 -2.38 8.12
C GLU A 57 21.19 -2.40 9.26
N SER A 58 20.57 -1.27 9.59
CA SER A 58 19.48 -1.19 10.57
C SER A 58 18.10 -1.47 10.00
N ILE A 59 17.98 -1.63 8.67
CA ILE A 59 16.72 -1.98 8.01
C ILE A 59 16.40 -3.44 8.31
N ASP A 60 15.40 -3.67 9.16
CA ASP A 60 14.80 -4.99 9.28
C ASP A 60 13.94 -5.28 8.05
N VAL A 61 14.56 -5.91 7.05
CA VAL A 61 13.91 -6.31 5.80
C VAL A 61 12.74 -7.27 6.05
N ALA A 62 12.74 -8.03 7.15
CA ALA A 62 11.61 -8.87 7.51
C ALA A 62 10.45 -8.02 8.02
N TYR A 63 10.71 -7.02 8.88
CA TYR A 63 9.68 -6.07 9.31
C TYR A 63 9.04 -5.33 8.13
N ILE A 64 9.83 -4.80 7.19
CA ILE A 64 9.28 -4.09 6.02
C ILE A 64 8.44 -5.04 5.15
N ARG A 65 8.92 -6.27 4.93
CA ARG A 65 8.16 -7.29 4.19
C ARG A 65 6.83 -7.59 4.88
N ASP A 66 6.84 -7.78 6.19
CA ASP A 66 5.66 -8.13 6.96
C ASP A 66 4.68 -6.95 7.06
N ALA A 67 5.17 -5.71 7.16
CA ALA A 67 4.36 -4.50 7.10
C ALA A 67 3.70 -4.30 5.72
N ILE A 68 4.47 -4.51 4.64
CA ILE A 68 3.93 -4.48 3.27
C ILE A 68 2.88 -5.58 3.08
N ASN A 69 3.16 -6.80 3.55
CA ASN A 69 2.21 -7.91 3.47
C ASN A 69 0.95 -7.67 4.32
N ALA A 70 1.10 -7.05 5.50
CA ALA A 70 -0.01 -6.66 6.36
C ALA A 70 -0.88 -5.56 5.72
N GLN A 71 -0.29 -4.65 4.94
CA GLN A 71 -1.05 -3.67 4.16
C GLN A 71 -1.62 -4.21 2.86
N ALA A 72 -0.94 -5.18 2.24
CA ALA A 72 -1.38 -5.85 1.02
C ALA A 72 -2.49 -6.90 1.29
N GLY A 73 -3.29 -6.68 2.34
CA GLY A 73 -4.34 -7.58 2.82
C GLY A 73 -5.10 -8.28 1.70
N GLU A 74 -5.51 -9.52 1.95
CA GLU A 74 -6.05 -10.41 0.94
C GLU A 74 -7.15 -9.70 0.12
N LEU A 75 -6.97 -9.69 -1.20
CA LEU A 75 -7.90 -9.04 -2.11
C LEU A 75 -8.84 -10.08 -2.70
N VAL A 76 -10.13 -9.81 -2.69
CA VAL A 76 -11.07 -10.58 -3.50
C VAL A 76 -10.83 -10.35 -4.99
N ALA A 77 -11.30 -11.29 -5.82
CA ALA A 77 -11.33 -11.11 -7.26
C ALA A 77 -12.04 -9.80 -7.62
N GLU A 78 -11.66 -9.17 -8.73
CA GLU A 78 -12.24 -7.90 -9.15
C GLU A 78 -13.77 -7.98 -9.34
N ALA A 79 -14.27 -9.15 -9.76
CA ALA A 79 -15.69 -9.44 -9.87
C ALA A 79 -16.43 -9.37 -8.52
N ASP A 80 -15.77 -9.73 -7.42
CA ASP A 80 -16.34 -9.76 -6.08
C ASP A 80 -16.17 -8.44 -5.30
N ALA A 81 -15.52 -7.45 -5.92
CA ALA A 81 -15.33 -6.13 -5.35
C ALA A 81 -16.65 -5.43 -5.05
N CYS A 82 -16.61 -4.43 -4.16
CA CYS A 82 -17.80 -3.62 -3.91
C CYS A 82 -18.24 -2.89 -5.19
N PRO A 83 -19.48 -3.08 -5.67
CA PRO A 83 -19.92 -2.51 -6.96
C PRO A 83 -20.12 -0.99 -6.91
N LYS A 84 -20.01 -0.37 -5.73
CA LYS A 84 -20.16 1.09 -5.55
C LYS A 84 -18.82 1.82 -5.47
N CYS A 85 -17.88 1.29 -4.66
CA CYS A 85 -16.63 1.97 -4.36
C CYS A 85 -15.39 1.16 -4.75
N HIS A 86 -15.58 0.00 -5.37
CA HIS A 86 -14.51 -0.91 -5.82
C HIS A 86 -13.54 -1.36 -4.71
N GLU A 87 -13.96 -1.30 -3.44
CA GLU A 87 -13.22 -1.92 -2.33
C GLU A 87 -13.03 -3.43 -2.59
N ARG A 88 -11.81 -3.90 -2.37
CA ARG A 88 -11.39 -5.28 -2.64
C ARG A 88 -10.73 -5.97 -1.46
N ARG A 89 -10.36 -5.25 -0.41
CA ARG A 89 -9.73 -5.84 0.79
C ARG A 89 -10.76 -6.71 1.51
N VAL A 90 -10.45 -7.98 1.68
CA VAL A 90 -11.30 -8.98 2.35
C VAL A 90 -11.75 -8.47 3.73
N ASP A 91 -10.85 -7.83 4.48
CA ASP A 91 -11.15 -7.28 5.81
C ASP A 91 -12.23 -6.17 5.79
N ASN A 92 -12.35 -5.45 4.67
CA ASN A 92 -13.36 -4.41 4.48
C ASN A 92 -14.66 -4.94 3.83
N LEU A 93 -14.71 -6.23 3.51
CA LEU A 93 -15.84 -6.92 2.89
C LEU A 93 -16.46 -7.90 3.88
N LEU A 94 -17.31 -7.36 4.77
CA LEU A 94 -17.88 -8.10 5.89
C LEU A 94 -19.03 -9.01 5.45
N TRP A 95 -18.77 -10.32 5.39
CA TRP A 95 -19.78 -11.34 5.15
C TRP A 95 -20.87 -11.31 6.23
N GLN A 96 -22.12 -11.26 5.80
CA GLN A 96 -23.26 -11.27 6.70
C GLN A 96 -23.55 -12.70 7.17
N LYS A 97 -24.31 -12.83 8.26
CA LYS A 97 -24.70 -14.14 8.83
C LYS A 97 -25.46 -15.06 7.87
N ASP A 98 -25.97 -14.51 6.76
CA ASP A 98 -26.67 -15.26 5.72
C ASP A 98 -25.75 -16.02 4.76
N GLY A 99 -24.43 -15.78 4.80
CA GLY A 99 -23.46 -16.42 3.90
C GLY A 99 -23.69 -16.14 2.42
N VAL A 100 -24.45 -15.09 2.08
CA VAL A 100 -24.80 -14.70 0.72
C VAL A 100 -24.42 -13.26 0.46
N HIS A 101 -24.65 -12.38 1.43
CA HIS A 101 -24.43 -10.96 1.26
C HIS A 101 -23.15 -10.52 1.96
N VAL A 102 -22.50 -9.55 1.33
CA VAL A 102 -21.35 -8.83 1.87
C VAL A 102 -21.78 -7.39 2.12
N LYS A 103 -21.35 -6.83 3.26
CA LYS A 103 -21.45 -5.39 3.54
C LYS A 103 -20.07 -4.78 3.45
N CYS A 104 -19.89 -3.86 2.51
CA CYS A 104 -18.67 -3.07 2.40
C CYS A 104 -18.56 -2.12 3.60
N ALA A 105 -17.48 -2.23 4.38
CA ALA A 105 -17.18 -1.35 5.51
C ALA A 105 -16.88 0.09 5.05
N THR A 106 -16.28 0.24 3.86
CA THR A 106 -15.84 1.53 3.30
C THR A 106 -17.00 2.43 2.89
N CYS A 107 -18.00 1.90 2.16
CA CYS A 107 -19.11 2.70 1.64
C CYS A 107 -20.50 2.31 2.17
N GLY A 108 -20.56 1.29 3.04
CA GLY A 108 -21.79 0.77 3.64
C GLY A 108 -22.70 -0.04 2.72
N LYS A 109 -22.35 -0.20 1.44
CA LYS A 109 -23.17 -0.94 0.47
C LYS A 109 -23.24 -2.43 0.84
N ARG A 110 -24.45 -2.95 0.93
CA ARG A 110 -24.72 -4.40 0.95
C ARG A 110 -24.94 -4.90 -0.48
N TYR A 111 -24.28 -5.99 -0.84
CA TYR A 111 -24.37 -6.58 -2.19
C TYR A 111 -24.12 -8.11 -2.13
N THR A 112 -24.36 -8.78 -3.25
CA THR A 112 -24.09 -10.21 -3.44
C THR A 112 -22.94 -10.35 -4.43
N PRO A 113 -21.79 -10.92 -4.03
CA PRO A 113 -20.68 -11.16 -4.95
C PRO A 113 -21.06 -12.16 -6.05
N PRO A 114 -20.55 -12.02 -7.29
CA PRO A 114 -20.82 -12.94 -8.39
C PRO A 114 -20.24 -14.34 -8.20
N THR A 115 -19.11 -14.46 -7.50
CA THR A 115 -18.43 -15.74 -7.24
C THR A 115 -18.55 -16.10 -5.76
N LYS A 116 -19.03 -17.31 -5.48
CA LYS A 116 -19.06 -17.92 -4.14
C LYS A 116 -17.98 -18.96 -4.02
#